data_AF-A0A6P0IXG8-F1
#
_entry.id   AF-A0A6P0IXG8-F1
#
_cell.length_a   1.000
_cell.length_b   1.000
_cell.length_c   1.000
_cell.angle_alpha   90.00
_cell.angle_beta   90.00
_cell.angle_gamma   90.00
#
_symmetry.space_group_name_H-M   'P 1'
#
loop_
_entity.id
_entity.type
_entity.pdbx_description
1 polymer ?
#
loop_
_entity_poly.entity_id
_entity_poly.type
_entity_poly.pdbx_seq_one_letter_code
_entity_poly.pdbx_strand_id
1 'polypeptide(L)'
;AQGLPNYQLWLNQGISGENTSQILSRLSAFSQTRPDTIYVMAGINDLRQGKTDQVILNNLRQITRQLRQNHPQAQLIIQSILPTRATAISNQRIRNLNQQIAKIAQQEGAAYLNLHKLFTDSKGQMQHNLTTDGIHLTPLGYQVWQEALQYTESLIAANRAKALSL
;
A
#
# COMPACT_ATOMS: atom_id res chain seq x y z
N ALA A 1 4.87 0.45 16.75
CA ALA A 1 5.26 1.32 15.63
C ALA A 1 6.03 2.52 16.18
N GLN A 2 7.36 2.42 16.31
CA GLN A 2 8.17 3.60 16.60
C GLN A 2 8.24 4.46 15.32
N GLY A 3 8.03 5.77 15.44
CA GLY A 3 8.13 6.71 14.31
C GLY A 3 6.84 7.06 13.58
N LEU A 4 5.68 6.50 13.93
CA LEU A 4 4.39 7.01 13.45
C LEU A 4 3.80 8.01 14.46
N PRO A 5 2.90 8.92 14.04
CA PRO A 5 2.26 9.88 14.95
C PRO A 5 1.67 9.20 16.19
N ASN A 6 2.11 9.62 17.38
CA ASN A 6 1.80 8.98 18.66
C ASN A 6 0.42 9.34 19.22
N TYR A 7 -0.29 10.29 18.61
CA TYR A 7 -1.66 10.66 18.93
C TYR A 7 -2.70 9.84 18.15
N GLN A 8 -2.27 8.91 17.29
CA GLN A 8 -3.13 7.99 16.54
C GLN A 8 -2.92 6.55 17.02
N LEU A 9 -4.01 5.77 17.04
CA LEU A 9 -3.95 4.33 17.27
C LEU A 9 -3.70 3.62 15.94
N TRP A 10 -2.56 2.95 15.81
CA TRP A 10 -2.20 2.18 14.62
C TRP A 10 -2.46 0.70 14.82
N LEU A 11 -3.33 0.12 14.00
CA LEU A 11 -3.58 -1.31 13.96
C LEU A 11 -2.88 -1.92 12.74
N ASN A 12 -1.86 -2.74 12.98
CA ASN A 12 -1.16 -3.45 11.89
C ASN A 12 -1.84 -4.80 11.64
N GLN A 13 -2.38 -4.99 10.44
CA GLN A 13 -3.00 -6.23 9.98
C GLN A 13 -2.20 -6.93 8.88
N GLY A 14 -0.93 -6.56 8.67
CA GLY A 14 -0.04 -7.23 7.73
C GLY A 14 0.42 -8.59 8.27
N ILE A 15 0.37 -9.62 7.43
CA ILE A 15 0.90 -10.95 7.74
C ILE A 15 1.99 -11.28 6.73
N SER A 16 3.15 -11.72 7.22
CA SER A 16 4.30 -12.03 6.39
C SER A 16 3.95 -13.10 5.34
N GLY A 17 4.36 -12.87 4.09
CA GLY A 17 4.19 -13.82 2.99
C GLY A 17 2.80 -13.83 2.35
N GLU A 18 1.82 -13.07 2.85
CA GLU A 18 0.49 -13.07 2.26
C GLU A 18 0.45 -12.46 0.86
N ASN A 19 -0.35 -13.09 0.00
CA ASN A 19 -0.74 -12.60 -1.31
C ASN A 19 -2.12 -11.92 -1.28
N THR A 20 -2.52 -11.31 -2.38
CA THR A 20 -3.81 -10.57 -2.46
C THR A 20 -5.04 -11.46 -2.23
N SER A 21 -5.02 -12.73 -2.63
CA SER A 21 -6.12 -13.66 -2.39
C SER A 21 -6.30 -13.97 -0.89
N GLN A 22 -5.20 -14.13 -0.16
CA GLN A 22 -5.22 -14.40 1.27
C GLN A 22 -5.74 -13.19 2.06
N ILE A 23 -5.26 -11.99 1.73
CA ILE A 23 -5.78 -10.74 2.30
C ILE A 23 -7.30 -10.66 2.08
N LEU A 24 -7.76 -10.85 0.84
CA LEU A 24 -9.18 -10.80 0.48
C LEU A 24 -10.02 -11.78 1.32
N SER A 25 -9.53 -13.01 1.54
CA SER A 25 -10.25 -14.05 2.29
C SER A 25 -10.52 -13.71 3.76
N ARG A 26 -9.72 -12.83 4.36
CA ARG A 26 -9.82 -12.46 5.79
C ARG A 26 -10.31 -11.04 6.04
N LEU A 27 -10.67 -10.27 5.01
CA LEU A 27 -11.12 -8.88 5.16
C LEU A 27 -12.34 -8.74 6.08
N SER A 28 -13.24 -9.73 6.07
CA SER A 28 -14.46 -9.72 6.91
C SER A 28 -14.16 -9.67 8.41
N ALA A 29 -13.00 -10.18 8.84
CA ALA A 29 -12.57 -10.14 10.24
C ALA A 29 -12.42 -8.70 10.79
N PHE A 30 -12.28 -7.71 9.90
CA PHE A 30 -12.12 -6.30 10.28
C PHE A 30 -13.35 -5.45 9.98
N SER A 31 -14.44 -6.03 9.48
CA SER A 31 -15.65 -5.30 9.06
C SER A 31 -16.26 -4.44 10.17
N GLN A 32 -16.13 -4.85 11.44
CA GLN A 32 -16.67 -4.13 12.60
C GLN A 32 -15.71 -3.07 13.18
N THR A 33 -14.51 -2.94 12.61
CA THR A 33 -13.58 -1.88 13.02
C THR A 33 -14.06 -0.51 12.50
N ARG A 34 -13.64 0.57 13.16
CA ARG A 34 -13.99 1.95 12.79
C ARG A 34 -12.73 2.77 12.51
N PRO A 35 -11.96 2.45 11.46
CA PRO A 35 -10.74 3.18 11.14
C PRO A 35 -11.06 4.54 10.52
N ASP A 36 -10.27 5.55 10.86
CA ASP A 36 -10.27 6.85 10.19
C ASP A 36 -9.58 6.79 8.82
N THR A 37 -8.56 5.94 8.70
CA THR A 37 -7.74 5.79 7.50
C THR A 37 -7.27 4.34 7.38
N ILE A 38 -7.29 3.80 6.16
CA ILE A 38 -6.89 2.44 5.83
C ILE A 38 -5.81 2.51 4.75
N TYR A 39 -4.69 1.86 5.01
CA TYR A 39 -3.58 1.74 4.08
C TYR A 39 -3.47 0.30 3.58
N VAL A 40 -3.41 0.11 2.27
CA VAL A 40 -3.25 -1.23 1.65
C VAL A 40 -2.04 -1.24 0.74
N MET A 41 -1.08 -2.11 1.03
CA MET A 41 0.00 -2.49 0.11
C MET A 41 -0.02 -4.01 -0.06
N ALA A 42 -0.15 -4.49 -1.29
CA ALA A 42 -0.10 -5.93 -1.59
C ALA A 42 0.31 -6.18 -3.04
N GLY A 43 0.81 -7.39 -3.34
CA GLY A 43 1.12 -7.83 -4.71
C GLY A 43 2.53 -8.40 -4.90
N ILE A 44 3.50 -8.07 -4.05
CA ILE A 44 4.89 -8.58 -4.21
C ILE A 44 4.98 -10.11 -4.03
N ASN A 45 4.21 -10.66 -3.10
CA ASN A 45 4.15 -12.11 -2.88
C ASN A 45 3.38 -12.82 -4.00
N ASP A 46 2.35 -12.21 -4.56
CA ASP A 46 1.66 -12.73 -5.74
C ASP A 46 2.63 -12.87 -6.91
N LEU A 47 3.47 -11.85 -7.15
CA LEU A 47 4.52 -11.87 -8.17
C LEU A 47 5.52 -12.99 -7.91
N ARG A 48 6.01 -13.12 -6.66
CA ARG A 48 6.94 -14.18 -6.25
C ARG A 48 6.34 -15.58 -6.39
N GLN A 49 5.04 -15.71 -6.21
CA GLN A 49 4.29 -16.96 -6.36
C GLN A 49 3.79 -17.21 -7.79
N GLY A 50 4.21 -16.39 -8.76
CA GLY A 50 3.89 -16.58 -10.18
C GLY A 50 2.44 -16.29 -10.55
N LYS A 51 1.68 -15.54 -9.74
CA LYS A 51 0.31 -15.16 -10.08
C LYS A 51 0.30 -14.20 -11.27
N THR A 52 -0.76 -14.25 -12.07
CA THR A 52 -0.94 -13.37 -13.23
C THR A 52 -1.34 -11.95 -12.80
N ASP A 53 -1.09 -10.96 -13.66
CA ASP A 53 -1.48 -9.57 -13.39
C ASP A 53 -3.00 -9.45 -13.19
N GLN A 54 -3.78 -10.20 -13.96
CA GLN A 54 -5.24 -10.22 -13.85
C GLN A 54 -5.72 -10.64 -12.45
N VAL A 55 -5.09 -11.67 -11.86
CA VAL A 55 -5.44 -12.14 -10.51
C VAL A 55 -5.14 -11.05 -9.49
N ILE A 56 -3.94 -10.46 -9.55
CA ILE A 56 -3.50 -9.40 -8.63
C ILE A 56 -4.47 -8.20 -8.69
N LEU A 57 -4.77 -7.74 -9.91
CA LEU A 57 -5.62 -6.57 -10.15
C LEU A 57 -7.08 -6.84 -9.75
N ASN A 58 -7.63 -8.01 -10.06
CA ASN A 58 -8.98 -8.38 -9.66
C ASN A 58 -9.12 -8.45 -8.13
N ASN A 59 -8.14 -9.04 -7.45
CA ASN A 59 -8.16 -9.11 -5.99
C ASN A 59 -8.02 -7.72 -5.37
N LEU A 60 -7.10 -6.88 -5.84
CA LEU A 60 -6.96 -5.51 -5.34
C LEU A 60 -8.22 -4.67 -5.57
N ARG A 61 -8.91 -4.84 -6.71
CA ARG A 61 -10.21 -4.20 -6.95
C ARG A 61 -11.26 -4.68 -5.95
N GLN A 62 -11.36 -5.98 -5.71
CA GLN A 62 -12.30 -6.55 -4.73
C GLN A 62 -11.99 -6.10 -3.30
N ILE A 63 -10.71 -6.10 -2.90
CA ILE A 63 -10.25 -5.57 -1.61
C ILE A 63 -10.69 -4.11 -1.46
N THR A 64 -10.44 -3.29 -2.47
CA THR A 64 -10.80 -1.86 -2.45
C THR A 64 -12.31 -1.67 -2.29
N ARG A 65 -13.12 -2.43 -3.05
CA ARG A 65 -14.59 -2.40 -2.97
C ARG A 65 -15.10 -2.81 -1.60
N GLN A 66 -14.64 -3.93 -1.06
CA GLN A 66 -15.09 -4.41 0.25
C GLN A 66 -14.72 -3.44 1.37
N LEU A 67 -13.50 -2.88 1.35
CA LEU A 67 -13.09 -1.87 2.32
C LEU A 67 -13.94 -0.60 2.22
N ARG A 68 -14.27 -0.15 1.00
CA ARG A 68 -15.18 0.99 0.80
C ARG A 68 -16.59 0.72 1.28
N GLN A 69 -17.11 -0.48 1.06
CA GLN A 69 -18.44 -0.88 1.53
C GLN A 69 -18.50 -0.99 3.06
N ASN A 70 -17.49 -1.61 3.68
CA ASN A 70 -17.47 -1.84 5.12
C ASN A 70 -17.09 -0.57 5.91
N HIS A 71 -16.26 0.30 5.33
CA HIS A 71 -15.76 1.51 5.99
C HIS A 71 -15.97 2.76 5.10
N PRO A 72 -17.23 3.13 4.81
CA PRO A 72 -17.53 4.19 3.84
C PRO A 72 -16.98 5.57 4.25
N GLN A 73 -16.77 5.81 5.55
CA GLN A 73 -16.23 7.08 6.07
C GLN A 73 -14.69 7.11 6.16
N ALA A 74 -14.03 5.97 6.02
CA ALA A 74 -12.58 5.89 6.14
C ALA A 74 -11.89 6.48 4.90
N GLN A 75 -10.74 7.13 5.09
CA GLN A 75 -9.85 7.43 3.97
C GLN A 75 -9.15 6.14 3.54
N LEU A 76 -9.42 5.64 2.33
CA LEU A 76 -8.78 4.44 1.80
C LEU A 76 -7.64 4.83 0.87
N ILE A 77 -6.43 4.35 1.17
CA ILE A 77 -5.21 4.64 0.43
C ILE A 77 -4.55 3.34 -0.02
N ILE A 78 -4.51 3.13 -1.34
CA ILE A 78 -3.81 2.01 -1.96
C ILE A 78 -2.38 2.45 -2.28
N GLN A 79 -1.40 1.70 -1.80
CA GLN A 79 0.01 1.97 -2.01
C GLN A 79 0.52 1.17 -3.22
N SER A 80 1.45 1.76 -3.96
CA SER A 80 2.19 1.05 -5.00
C SER A 80 2.94 -0.17 -4.44
N ILE A 81 3.07 -1.23 -5.24
CA ILE A 81 4.08 -2.27 -5.03
C ILE A 81 5.46 -1.63 -5.15
N LEU A 82 6.34 -1.88 -4.17
CA LEU A 82 7.72 -1.38 -4.18
C LEU A 82 8.56 -2.05 -5.27
N PRO A 83 9.65 -1.40 -5.75
CA PRO A 83 10.60 -2.08 -6.62
C PRO A 83 11.31 -3.20 -5.85
N THR A 84 12.01 -4.07 -6.56
CA THR A 84 12.76 -5.18 -5.96
C THR A 84 14.13 -5.35 -6.62
N ARG A 85 15.04 -6.08 -5.97
CA ARG A 85 16.26 -6.65 -6.58
C ARG A 85 16.18 -8.17 -6.77
N ALA A 86 15.03 -8.78 -6.47
CA ALA A 86 14.80 -10.20 -6.74
C ALA A 86 14.82 -10.46 -8.26
N THR A 87 15.73 -11.30 -8.71
CA THR A 87 15.97 -11.58 -10.14
C THR A 87 14.75 -12.21 -10.84
N ALA A 88 13.92 -12.94 -10.10
CA ALA A 88 12.71 -13.58 -10.62
C ALA A 88 11.54 -12.60 -10.87
N ILE A 89 11.64 -11.34 -10.43
CA ILE A 89 10.53 -10.38 -10.50
C ILE A 89 10.97 -9.15 -11.30
N SER A 90 10.27 -8.90 -12.42
CA SER A 90 10.54 -7.74 -13.27
C SER A 90 9.99 -6.45 -12.67
N ASN A 91 10.86 -5.46 -12.43
CA ASN A 91 10.44 -4.11 -12.06
C ASN A 91 9.64 -3.39 -13.17
N GLN A 92 9.80 -3.78 -14.44
CA GLN A 92 8.95 -3.27 -15.51
C GLN A 92 7.50 -3.77 -15.33
N ARG A 93 7.33 -5.05 -14.96
CA ARG A 93 6.02 -5.61 -14.65
C ARG A 93 5.39 -4.92 -13.43
N ILE A 94 6.17 -4.68 -12.38
CA ILE A 94 5.72 -3.91 -11.20
C ILE A 94 5.24 -2.52 -11.60
N ARG A 95 5.98 -1.79 -12.46
CA ARG A 95 5.55 -0.47 -12.95
C ARG A 95 4.21 -0.53 -13.69
N ASN A 96 4.04 -1.50 -14.59
CA ASN A 96 2.80 -1.68 -15.33
C ASN A 96 1.62 -2.01 -14.42
N LEU A 97 1.84 -2.88 -13.42
CA LEU A 97 0.84 -3.17 -12.38
C LEU A 97 0.49 -1.92 -11.58
N ASN A 98 1.47 -1.16 -11.11
CA ASN A 98 1.26 0.05 -10.34
C ASN A 98 0.42 1.09 -11.08
N GLN A 99 0.59 1.25 -12.39
CA GLN A 99 -0.26 2.11 -13.21
C GLN A 99 -1.73 1.65 -13.22
N GLN A 100 -1.96 0.34 -13.29
CA GLN A 100 -3.32 -0.21 -13.25
C GLN A 100 -3.93 -0.18 -11.85
N ILE A 101 -3.13 -0.39 -10.80
CA ILE A 101 -3.54 -0.26 -9.40
C ILE A 101 -3.97 1.18 -9.11
N ALA A 102 -3.23 2.19 -9.60
CA ALA A 102 -3.62 3.59 -9.46
C ALA A 102 -4.99 3.88 -10.11
N LYS A 103 -5.24 3.32 -11.31
CA LYS A 103 -6.53 3.43 -12.00
C LYS A 103 -7.65 2.75 -11.20
N ILE A 104 -7.40 1.55 -10.66
CA ILE A 104 -8.36 0.84 -9.80
C ILE A 104 -8.69 1.67 -8.57
N ALA A 105 -7.68 2.20 -7.88
CA ALA A 105 -7.87 3.03 -6.69
C ALA A 105 -8.80 4.20 -7.03
N GLN A 106 -8.48 4.97 -8.08
CA GLN A 106 -9.31 6.09 -8.52
C GLN A 106 -10.76 5.67 -8.87
N GLN A 107 -10.93 4.61 -9.66
CA GLN A 107 -12.25 4.13 -10.10
C GLN A 107 -13.13 3.66 -8.94
N GLU A 108 -12.53 3.05 -7.92
CA GLU A 108 -13.24 2.56 -6.74
C GLU A 108 -13.25 3.59 -5.60
N GLY A 109 -12.94 4.86 -5.91
CA GLY A 109 -13.02 5.98 -4.98
C GLY A 109 -11.95 5.98 -3.89
N ALA A 110 -10.84 5.28 -4.03
CA ALA A 110 -9.67 5.30 -3.14
C ALA A 110 -8.58 6.26 -3.64
N ALA A 111 -7.76 6.76 -2.71
CA ALA A 111 -6.54 7.47 -3.04
C ALA A 111 -5.40 6.49 -3.38
N TYR A 112 -4.41 6.96 -4.13
CA TYR A 112 -3.22 6.18 -4.49
C TYR A 112 -1.94 6.85 -4.01
N LEU A 113 -1.13 6.11 -3.26
CA LEU A 113 0.19 6.56 -2.78
C LEU A 113 1.30 5.85 -3.56
N ASN A 114 1.97 6.60 -4.43
CA ASN A 114 3.06 6.08 -5.26
C ASN A 114 4.40 6.08 -4.50
N LEU A 115 4.62 5.04 -3.70
CA LEU A 115 5.90 4.82 -3.02
C LEU A 115 6.99 4.32 -3.96
N HIS A 116 6.65 3.57 -5.02
CA HIS A 116 7.61 2.94 -5.91
C HIS A 116 8.70 3.91 -6.37
N LYS A 117 8.34 5.15 -6.71
CA LYS A 117 9.28 6.20 -7.11
C LYS A 117 10.32 6.54 -6.02
N LEU A 118 9.94 6.54 -4.75
CA LEU A 118 10.84 6.87 -3.62
C LEU A 118 11.89 5.78 -3.37
N PHE A 119 11.59 4.55 -3.75
CA PHE A 119 12.44 3.37 -3.52
C PHE A 119 13.28 2.97 -4.74
N THR A 120 13.04 3.59 -5.89
CA THR A 120 13.67 3.23 -7.17
C THR A 120 15.00 3.96 -7.36
N ASP A 121 16.03 3.25 -7.83
CA ASP A 121 17.31 3.82 -8.25
C ASP A 121 17.30 4.25 -9.73
N SER A 122 18.40 4.82 -10.22
CA SER A 122 18.50 5.29 -11.62
C SER A 122 18.38 4.16 -12.67
N LYS A 123 18.49 2.89 -12.26
CA LYS A 123 18.35 1.71 -13.12
C LYS A 123 16.96 1.08 -13.02
N GLY A 124 16.04 1.69 -12.28
CA GLY A 124 14.69 1.15 -12.12
C GLY A 124 14.60 -0.02 -11.14
N GLN A 125 15.60 -0.21 -10.27
CA GLN A 125 15.65 -1.28 -9.25
C GLN A 125 15.44 -0.69 -7.85
N MET A 126 15.21 -1.54 -6.84
CA MET A 126 15.22 -1.10 -5.44
C MET A 126 16.59 -0.50 -5.08
N GLN A 127 16.63 0.67 -4.43
CA GLN A 127 17.87 1.25 -3.92
C GLN A 127 18.54 0.31 -2.93
N HIS A 128 19.84 0.07 -3.09
CA HIS A 128 20.55 -0.98 -2.35
C HIS A 128 20.59 -0.74 -0.83
N ASN A 129 20.69 0.51 -0.39
CA ASN A 129 20.68 0.88 1.03
C ASN A 129 19.29 0.81 1.67
N LEU A 130 18.21 0.70 0.88
CA LEU A 130 16.83 0.62 1.38
C LEU A 130 16.32 -0.81 1.54
N THR A 131 17.12 -1.82 1.19
CA THR A 131 16.72 -3.23 1.27
C THR A 131 17.79 -4.12 1.88
N THR A 132 17.38 -5.15 2.62
CA THR A 132 18.30 -6.15 3.19
C THR A 132 18.61 -7.29 2.24
N ASP A 133 17.62 -7.74 1.46
CA ASP A 133 17.70 -8.92 0.60
C ASP A 133 17.12 -8.71 -0.82
N GLY A 134 16.79 -7.47 -1.15
CA GLY A 134 16.14 -7.08 -2.40
C GLY A 134 14.62 -7.02 -2.34
N ILE A 135 13.98 -7.44 -1.25
CA ILE A 135 12.52 -7.35 -1.03
C ILE A 135 12.22 -6.63 0.29
N HIS A 136 12.80 -7.09 1.39
CA HIS A 136 12.56 -6.53 2.72
C HIS A 136 13.36 -5.25 2.93
N LEU A 137 12.79 -4.32 3.70
CA LEU A 137 13.37 -3.00 3.91
C LEU A 137 14.45 -3.02 5.00
N THR A 138 15.48 -2.20 4.82
CA THR A 138 16.39 -1.82 5.92
C THR A 138 15.70 -0.84 6.88
N PRO A 139 16.28 -0.54 8.06
CA PRO A 139 15.79 0.56 8.89
C PRO A 139 15.65 1.89 8.14
N LEU A 140 16.61 2.20 7.25
CA LEU A 140 16.53 3.38 6.37
C LEU A 140 15.37 3.30 5.37
N GLY A 141 15.14 2.12 4.78
CA GLY A 141 13.96 1.89 3.93
C GLY A 141 12.64 2.11 4.67
N TYR A 142 12.56 1.65 5.93
CA TYR A 142 11.40 1.91 6.78
C TYR A 142 11.26 3.40 7.12
N GLN A 143 12.35 4.12 7.35
CA GLN A 143 12.30 5.57 7.58
C GLN A 143 11.71 6.30 6.36
N VAL A 144 12.17 5.98 5.14
CA VAL A 144 11.61 6.56 3.90
C VAL A 144 10.10 6.28 3.78
N TRP A 145 9.67 5.06 4.13
CA TRP A 145 8.25 4.73 4.13
C TRP A 145 7.47 5.54 5.18
N GLN A 146 8.01 5.65 6.39
CA GLN A 146 7.39 6.40 7.50
C GLN A 146 7.24 7.88 7.17
N GLU A 147 8.26 8.52 6.60
CA GLU A 147 8.20 9.93 6.18
C GLU A 147 7.09 10.15 5.13
N ALA A 148 6.95 9.23 4.17
CA ALA A 148 5.88 9.29 3.17
C ALA A 148 4.48 9.14 3.81
N LEU A 149 4.33 8.27 4.82
CA LEU A 149 3.08 8.13 5.56
C LEU A 149 2.77 9.35 6.41
N GLN A 150 3.76 9.90 7.14
CA GLN A 150 3.59 11.12 7.94
C GLN A 150 3.19 12.31 7.07
N TYR A 151 3.81 12.47 5.90
CA TYR A 151 3.42 13.50 4.95
C TYR A 151 1.99 13.29 4.43
N THR A 152 1.59 12.04 4.17
CA THR A 152 0.22 11.74 3.75
C THR A 152 -0.80 12.06 4.85
N GLU A 153 -0.51 11.71 6.10
CA GLU A 153 -1.34 12.03 7.26
C GLU A 153 -1.49 13.55 7.48
N SER A 154 -0.42 14.33 7.28
CA SER A 154 -0.49 15.79 7.42
C SER A 154 -1.43 16.42 6.38
N LEU A 155 -1.43 15.90 5.14
CA LEU A 155 -2.38 16.30 4.10
C LEU A 155 -3.82 15.92 4.44
N ILE A 156 -4.04 14.71 4.97
CA ILE A 156 -5.37 14.28 5.43
C ILE A 156 -5.88 15.21 6.53
N ALA A 157 -5.05 15.49 7.54
CA ALA A 157 -5.41 16.37 8.66
C ALA A 157 -5.75 17.79 8.17
N ALA A 158 -4.94 18.35 7.28
CA ALA A 158 -5.19 19.66 6.69
C ALA A 158 -6.52 19.72 5.90
N ASN A 159 -6.84 18.66 5.15
CA ASN A 159 -8.09 18.59 4.40
C ASN A 159 -9.32 18.47 5.32
N ARG A 160 -9.21 17.70 6.42
CA ARG A 160 -10.28 17.62 7.44
C ARG A 160 -10.51 18.95 8.13
N ALA A 161 -9.46 19.66 8.51
CA ALA A 161 -9.56 20.97 9.15
C ALA A 161 -10.28 21.98 8.24
N LYS A 162 -9.96 21.99 6.94
CA LYS A 162 -10.65 22.85 5.95
C LYS A 162 -12.13 22.52 5.80
N ALA A 163 -12.49 21.23 5.81
CA ALA A 163 -13.89 20.81 5.69
C ALA A 163 -14.75 21.19 6.91
N LEU A 164 -14.15 21.36 8.09
CA LEU A 164 -14.85 21.80 9.32
C LEU A 164 -14.98 23.33 9.43
N SER A 165 -14.23 24.08 8.63
CA SER A 165 -14.26 25.55 8.61
C SER A 165 -15.22 26.15 7.57
N LEU A 166 -15.96 25.30 6.84
CA LEU A 166 -16.98 25.66 5.85
C LEU A 166 -18.37 25.29 6.39
#